data_AF-A0A8D1UT22-F1
#
_entry.id   AF-A0A8D1UT22-F1
#
_cell.length_a   1.000
_cell.length_b   1.000
_cell.length_c   1.000
_cell.angle_alpha   90.00
_cell.angle_beta   90.00
_cell.angle_gamma   90.00
#
_symmetry.space_group_name_H-M   'P 1'
#
loop_
_entity.id
_entity.type
_entity.pdbx_description
1 polymer ?
#
loop_
_entity_poly.entity_id
_entity_poly.type
_entity_poly.pdbx_seq_one_letter_code
_entity_poly.pdbx_strand_id
1 'polypeptide(L)'
;MGIKTALPAAEVGLYSLVLSGALAYAGRGLLEASQDGAHRKAFRESVRPGWEYIGRKMDVADFEWVMWFTSFRNVIVFALSGHVLFAKLCTMVAPQLRSWMYAVYGALAVVGTMGPWYLLLLLGHCVGLYMVSLLGQPWLCLGLGLASLASFKLDPLISWQSGFVTGTFDLQEVLFHGGSGFTVLRCTSFALESCAHPDRRYSLADLLKYNFYLPFFFFGPIMTFDRFHAQVSQVEPVRREGELWRIRAQAGLSVVAIVAVDIFFHFFYILTIPSDLKFANRLPDSALAGLAYSNLVYDWVKAAVLFGVVNTVARLDHLDPPQPPKCITALYVFAETHFDRGINDWLCK
;
A
#
# COMPACT_ATOMS: atom_id res chain seq x y z
N MET A 1 -24.10 0.69 13.29
CA MET A 1 -25.52 0.65 12.87
C MET A 1 -25.55 0.38 11.37
N GLY A 2 -25.97 -0.80 10.93
CA GLY A 2 -26.13 -1.10 9.50
C GLY A 2 -27.55 -0.74 9.09
N ILE A 3 -27.72 0.21 8.17
CA ILE A 3 -29.02 0.43 7.54
C ILE A 3 -29.32 -0.81 6.69
N LYS A 4 -30.32 -1.59 7.11
CA LYS A 4 -30.67 -2.90 6.52
C LYS A 4 -31.88 -2.86 5.59
N THR A 5 -32.29 -1.68 5.13
CA THR A 5 -33.38 -1.56 4.16
C THR A 5 -32.80 -1.52 2.75
N ALA A 6 -32.93 -2.63 2.02
CA ALA A 6 -32.58 -2.67 0.61
C ALA A 6 -33.53 -1.76 -0.18
N LEU A 7 -32.97 -0.89 -1.03
CA LEU A 7 -33.76 -0.04 -1.91
C LEU A 7 -34.47 -0.89 -2.98
N PRO A 8 -35.68 -0.51 -3.42
CA PRO A 8 -36.35 -1.15 -4.55
C PRO A 8 -35.46 -1.17 -5.80
N ALA A 9 -35.54 -2.24 -6.58
CA ALA A 9 -34.71 -2.42 -7.78
C ALA A 9 -34.86 -1.26 -8.79
N ALA A 10 -36.06 -0.68 -8.90
CA ALA A 10 -36.32 0.48 -9.75
C ALA A 10 -35.55 1.73 -9.29
N GLU A 11 -35.47 1.97 -7.98
CA GLU A 11 -34.70 3.10 -7.43
C GLU A 11 -33.20 2.89 -7.64
N VAL A 12 -32.69 1.67 -7.39
CA VAL A 12 -31.30 1.32 -7.67
C VAL A 12 -30.97 1.51 -9.16
N GLY A 13 -31.89 1.11 -10.05
CA GLY A 13 -31.74 1.32 -11.49
C GLY A 13 -31.70 2.80 -11.86
N LEU A 14 -32.61 3.61 -11.31
CA LEU A 14 -32.63 5.06 -11.54
C LEU A 14 -31.35 5.74 -11.03
N TYR A 15 -30.91 5.45 -9.80
CA TYR A 15 -29.67 6.00 -9.26
C TYR A 15 -28.46 5.62 -10.10
N SER A 16 -28.42 4.37 -10.55
CA SER A 16 -27.34 3.87 -11.41
C SER A 16 -27.33 4.61 -12.75
N LEU A 17 -28.49 4.80 -13.38
CA LEU A 17 -28.62 5.54 -14.64
C LEU A 17 -28.19 7.01 -14.49
N VAL A 18 -28.67 7.70 -13.45
CA VAL A 18 -28.33 9.10 -13.17
C VAL A 18 -26.83 9.24 -12.93
N LEU A 19 -26.26 8.37 -12.10
CA LEU A 19 -24.82 8.38 -11.80
C LEU A 19 -23.99 8.11 -13.04
N SER A 20 -24.31 7.07 -13.82
CA SER A 20 -23.60 6.76 -15.07
C SER A 20 -23.70 7.90 -16.08
N GLY A 21 -24.87 8.54 -16.21
CA GLY A 21 -25.05 9.70 -17.08
C GLY A 21 -24.22 10.90 -16.64
N ALA A 22 -24.21 11.20 -15.34
CA ALA A 22 -23.40 12.28 -14.77
C ALA A 22 -21.89 12.02 -14.96
N LEU A 23 -21.44 10.78 -14.72
CA LEU A 23 -20.04 10.38 -14.92
C LEU A 23 -19.63 10.42 -16.39
N ALA A 24 -20.51 10.00 -17.32
CA ALA A 24 -20.24 10.11 -18.75
C ALA A 24 -20.12 11.57 -19.20
N TYR A 25 -21.00 12.45 -18.70
CA TYR A 25 -20.95 13.88 -18.99
C TYR A 25 -19.68 14.55 -18.44
N ALA A 26 -19.36 14.29 -17.16
CA ALA A 26 -18.14 14.79 -16.53
C ALA A 26 -16.87 14.22 -17.19
N GLY A 27 -16.88 12.93 -17.52
CA GLY A 27 -15.80 12.23 -18.21
C GLY A 27 -15.55 12.82 -19.60
N ARG A 28 -16.59 13.17 -20.35
CA ARG A 28 -16.44 13.89 -21.63
C ARG A 28 -15.72 15.23 -21.44
N GLY A 29 -16.14 16.05 -20.48
CA GLY A 29 -15.49 17.31 -20.18
C GLY A 29 -14.02 17.14 -19.76
N LEU A 30 -13.71 16.12 -18.98
CA LEU A 30 -12.35 15.78 -18.58
C LEU A 30 -11.48 15.30 -19.77
N LEU A 31 -12.06 14.54 -20.70
CA LEU A 31 -11.38 14.09 -21.92
C LEU A 31 -11.03 15.29 -22.81
N GLU A 32 -11.97 16.20 -23.03
CA GLU A 32 -11.75 17.45 -23.77
C GLU A 32 -10.64 18.28 -23.09
N ALA A 33 -10.72 18.45 -21.76
CA ALA A 33 -9.67 19.14 -20.99
C ALA A 33 -8.28 18.49 -21.12
N SER A 34 -8.21 17.15 -21.15
CA SER A 34 -6.96 16.41 -21.31
C SER A 34 -6.37 16.62 -22.71
N GLN A 35 -7.22 16.65 -23.74
CA GLN A 35 -6.80 16.91 -25.12
C GLN A 35 -6.30 18.35 -25.30
N ASP A 36 -7.03 19.33 -24.77
CA ASP A 36 -6.64 20.74 -24.81
C ASP A 36 -5.33 21.00 -24.04
N GLY A 37 -5.14 20.28 -22.93
CA GLY A 37 -3.94 20.35 -22.10
C GLY A 37 -2.70 19.71 -22.75
N ALA A 38 -2.85 18.78 -23.69
CA ALA A 38 -1.78 17.90 -24.19
C ALA A 38 -0.54 18.61 -24.76
N HIS A 39 -0.70 19.85 -25.23
CA HIS A 39 0.36 20.66 -25.84
C HIS A 39 0.96 21.71 -24.90
N ARG A 40 0.44 21.83 -23.67
CA ARG A 40 0.89 22.82 -22.70
C ARG A 40 2.31 22.53 -22.23
N LYS A 41 3.10 23.59 -22.01
CA LYS A 41 4.50 23.46 -21.55
C LYS A 41 4.58 22.76 -20.19
N ALA A 42 3.66 23.06 -19.28
CA ALA A 42 3.59 22.45 -17.95
C ALA A 42 3.43 20.93 -17.99
N PHE A 43 2.81 20.37 -19.04
CA PHE A 43 2.53 18.94 -19.14
C PHE A 43 3.73 18.14 -19.67
N ARG A 44 4.79 18.81 -20.18
CA ARG A 44 5.89 18.12 -20.88
C ARG A 44 6.66 17.12 -20.01
N GLU A 45 6.76 17.38 -18.71
CA GLU A 45 7.49 16.52 -17.78
C GLU A 45 6.69 15.28 -17.40
N SER A 46 5.37 15.45 -17.26
CA SER A 46 4.44 14.45 -16.74
C SER A 46 3.61 13.74 -17.81
N VAL A 47 3.67 14.17 -19.07
CA VAL A 47 2.97 13.52 -20.19
C VAL A 47 3.99 13.03 -21.22
N ARG A 48 4.18 11.72 -21.28
CA ARG A 48 5.19 11.05 -22.11
C ARG A 48 4.56 10.28 -23.27
N PRO A 49 5.32 9.96 -24.34
CA PRO A 49 4.84 9.03 -25.36
C PRO A 49 4.40 7.71 -24.70
N GLY A 50 3.17 7.28 -24.99
CA GLY A 50 2.61 6.01 -24.53
C GLY A 50 2.88 4.88 -25.52
N TRP A 51 1.95 3.94 -25.63
CA TRP A 51 2.07 2.80 -26.52
C TRP A 51 2.02 3.20 -28.00
N GLU A 52 2.96 2.68 -28.80
CA GLU A 52 3.04 2.97 -30.25
C GLU A 52 1.75 2.61 -31.01
N TYR A 53 1.06 1.54 -30.62
CA TYR A 53 -0.19 1.12 -31.24
C TYR A 53 -1.40 1.98 -30.89
N ILE A 54 -1.39 2.64 -29.72
CA ILE A 54 -2.44 3.63 -29.38
C ILE A 54 -2.12 4.97 -30.04
N GLY A 55 -0.83 5.28 -30.23
CA GLY A 55 -0.38 6.53 -30.85
C GLY A 55 -0.71 7.78 -30.01
N ARG A 56 -0.94 7.60 -28.70
CA ARG A 56 -1.26 8.69 -27.76
C ARG A 56 -0.18 8.83 -26.69
N LYS A 57 -0.09 10.04 -26.14
CA LYS A 57 0.70 10.28 -24.93
C LYS A 57 -0.07 9.79 -23.71
N MET A 58 0.66 9.56 -22.62
CA MET A 58 0.14 9.03 -21.37
C MET A 58 0.53 9.92 -20.20
N ASP A 59 -0.38 10.07 -19.23
CA ASP A 59 -0.07 10.65 -17.93
C ASP A 59 0.86 9.73 -17.13
N VAL A 60 2.01 10.24 -16.75
CA VAL A 60 3.04 9.56 -15.96
C VAL A 60 3.43 10.35 -14.72
N ALA A 61 2.56 11.27 -14.27
CA ALA A 61 2.83 12.09 -13.09
C ALA A 61 2.95 11.25 -11.80
N ASP A 62 2.31 10.08 -11.74
CA ASP A 62 2.46 9.16 -10.60
C ASP A 62 3.71 8.29 -10.73
N PHE A 63 4.77 8.69 -10.05
CA PHE A 63 6.02 7.93 -10.05
C PHE A 63 5.86 6.53 -9.41
N GLU A 64 4.96 6.35 -8.41
CA GLU A 64 4.74 5.05 -7.76
C GLU A 64 4.04 4.09 -8.71
N TRP A 65 3.11 4.58 -9.52
CA TRP A 65 2.40 3.73 -10.47
C TRP A 65 3.26 3.36 -11.67
N VAL A 66 4.08 4.29 -12.15
CA VAL A 66 5.02 4.06 -13.27
C VAL A 66 5.99 2.91 -12.96
N MET A 67 6.20 2.56 -11.69
CA MET A 67 7.04 1.42 -11.28
C MET A 67 6.63 0.08 -11.92
N TRP A 68 5.35 -0.10 -12.26
CA TRP A 68 4.85 -1.31 -12.95
C TRP A 68 5.36 -1.44 -14.40
N PHE A 69 5.81 -0.34 -14.99
CA PHE A 69 6.22 -0.26 -16.40
C PHE A 69 7.71 0.04 -16.58
N THR A 70 8.46 0.26 -15.49
CA THR A 70 9.91 0.48 -15.52
C THR A 70 10.69 -0.77 -15.10
N SER A 71 12.01 -0.70 -15.14
CA SER A 71 12.91 -1.74 -14.63
C SER A 71 12.67 -2.09 -13.16
N PHE A 72 12.03 -1.19 -12.39
CA PHE A 72 11.70 -1.44 -10.99
C PHE A 72 10.71 -2.61 -10.80
N ARG A 73 9.80 -2.83 -11.75
CA ARG A 73 8.95 -4.03 -11.78
C ARG A 73 9.78 -5.30 -11.63
N ASN A 74 10.92 -5.39 -12.29
CA ASN A 74 11.78 -6.56 -12.23
C ASN A 74 12.34 -6.78 -10.82
N VAL A 75 12.65 -5.69 -10.09
CA VAL A 75 13.08 -5.74 -8.69
C VAL A 75 11.95 -6.23 -7.79
N ILE A 76 10.73 -5.69 -7.94
CA ILE A 76 9.55 -6.13 -7.17
C ILE A 76 9.30 -7.61 -7.42
N VAL A 77 9.22 -8.02 -8.69
CA VAL A 77 8.96 -9.41 -9.09
C VAL A 77 10.05 -10.32 -8.56
N PHE A 78 11.32 -9.93 -8.66
CA PHE A 78 12.44 -10.70 -8.13
C PHE A 78 12.35 -10.85 -6.60
N ALA A 79 12.13 -9.77 -5.86
CA ALA A 79 12.06 -9.79 -4.40
C ALA A 79 10.86 -10.61 -3.89
N LEU A 80 9.66 -10.41 -4.46
CA LEU A 80 8.47 -11.13 -4.04
C LEU A 80 8.48 -12.61 -4.48
N SER A 81 8.91 -12.90 -5.71
CA SER A 81 9.03 -14.29 -6.18
C SER A 81 10.14 -15.02 -5.43
N GLY A 82 11.26 -14.35 -5.20
CA GLY A 82 12.36 -14.87 -4.40
C GLY A 82 11.93 -15.16 -2.96
N HIS A 83 11.13 -14.30 -2.34
CA HIS A 83 10.54 -14.55 -1.02
C HIS A 83 9.70 -15.84 -1.01
N VAL A 84 8.78 -15.98 -1.97
CA VAL A 84 7.90 -17.16 -2.09
C VAL A 84 8.73 -18.44 -2.30
N LEU A 85 9.69 -18.40 -3.22
CA LEU A 85 10.54 -19.55 -3.54
C LEU A 85 11.43 -19.93 -2.36
N PHE A 86 12.09 -18.95 -1.74
CA PHE A 86 12.95 -19.16 -0.58
C PHE A 86 12.14 -19.74 0.59
N ALA A 87 11.01 -19.13 0.92
CA ALA A 87 10.12 -19.63 1.95
C ALA A 87 9.64 -21.05 1.65
N LYS A 88 9.26 -21.35 0.41
CA LYS A 88 8.79 -22.69 0.03
C LYS A 88 9.90 -23.74 0.15
N LEU A 89 11.11 -23.43 -0.34
CA LEU A 89 12.26 -24.33 -0.24
C LEU A 89 12.63 -24.62 1.21
N CYS A 90 12.73 -23.57 2.03
CA CYS A 90 13.12 -23.73 3.44
C CYS A 90 12.03 -24.41 4.28
N THR A 91 10.75 -24.15 4.01
CA THR A 91 9.65 -24.83 4.72
C THR A 91 9.56 -26.32 4.41
N MET A 92 10.02 -26.77 3.24
CA MET A 92 10.13 -28.20 2.92
C MET A 92 11.23 -28.90 3.74
N VAL A 93 12.26 -28.17 4.18
CA VAL A 93 13.39 -28.72 4.95
C VAL A 93 13.18 -28.55 6.46
N ALA A 94 12.75 -27.37 6.90
CA ALA A 94 12.63 -27.00 8.30
C ALA A 94 11.34 -26.15 8.51
N PRO A 95 10.16 -26.79 8.55
CA PRO A 95 8.88 -26.07 8.69
C PRO A 95 8.79 -25.27 10.00
N GLN A 96 9.49 -25.71 11.05
CA GLN A 96 9.54 -25.02 12.35
C GLN A 96 10.24 -23.64 12.28
N LEU A 97 11.11 -23.40 11.30
CA LEU A 97 11.85 -22.14 11.14
C LEU A 97 11.19 -21.17 10.16
N ARG A 98 9.99 -21.48 9.66
CA ARG A 98 9.25 -20.71 8.64
C ARG A 98 9.22 -19.21 8.92
N SER A 99 8.84 -18.81 10.13
CA SER A 99 8.75 -17.39 10.50
C SER A 99 10.09 -16.66 10.43
N TRP A 100 11.17 -17.36 10.79
CA TRP A 100 12.53 -16.82 10.71
C TRP A 100 12.99 -16.69 9.26
N MET A 101 12.61 -17.63 8.39
CA MET A 101 12.94 -17.55 6.96
C MET A 101 12.32 -16.32 6.32
N TYR A 102 11.06 -16.00 6.65
CA TYR A 102 10.43 -14.76 6.20
C TYR A 102 11.20 -13.51 6.66
N ALA A 103 11.56 -13.48 7.94
CA ALA A 103 12.26 -12.35 8.54
C ALA A 103 13.66 -12.14 7.95
N VAL A 104 14.43 -13.22 7.80
CA VAL A 104 15.78 -13.19 7.23
C VAL A 104 15.72 -12.75 5.77
N TYR A 105 14.79 -13.29 4.98
CA TYR A 105 14.63 -12.88 3.59
C TYR A 105 14.27 -11.39 3.49
N GLY A 106 13.33 -10.90 4.31
CA GLY A 106 12.97 -9.49 4.33
C GLY A 106 14.11 -8.59 4.76
N ALA A 107 14.89 -8.96 5.78
CA ALA A 107 16.07 -8.20 6.18
C ALA A 107 17.14 -8.16 5.08
N LEU A 108 17.38 -9.28 4.38
CA LEU A 108 18.29 -9.34 3.23
C LEU A 108 17.80 -8.48 2.07
N ALA A 109 16.49 -8.49 1.79
CA ALA A 109 15.90 -7.62 0.77
C ALA A 109 16.10 -6.14 1.13
N VAL A 110 15.90 -5.75 2.39
CA VAL A 110 16.13 -4.38 2.87
C VAL A 110 17.61 -3.98 2.72
N VAL A 111 18.55 -4.87 3.07
CA VAL A 111 19.98 -4.61 2.89
C VAL A 111 20.31 -4.46 1.40
N GLY A 112 19.76 -5.33 0.55
CA GLY A 112 19.99 -5.31 -0.89
C GLY A 112 19.43 -4.06 -1.58
N THR A 113 18.31 -3.51 -1.10
CA THR A 113 17.67 -2.33 -1.71
C THR A 113 18.10 -1.01 -1.08
N MET A 114 18.18 -0.94 0.26
CA MET A 114 18.37 0.31 1.01
C MET A 114 19.72 0.40 1.74
N GLY A 115 20.44 -0.72 1.85
CA GLY A 115 21.75 -0.78 2.51
C GLY A 115 21.71 -1.20 3.98
N PRO A 116 22.88 -1.58 4.53
CA PRO A 116 23.00 -2.08 5.89
C PRO A 116 22.75 -1.02 6.96
N TRP A 117 23.10 0.25 6.70
CA TRP A 117 22.90 1.32 7.67
C TRP A 117 21.43 1.66 7.88
N TYR A 118 20.63 1.64 6.80
CA TYR A 118 19.18 1.73 6.90
C TYR A 118 18.59 0.56 7.70
N LEU A 119 19.07 -0.67 7.51
CA LEU A 119 18.66 -1.80 8.34
C LEU A 119 18.97 -1.55 9.83
N LEU A 120 20.15 -1.03 10.16
CA LEU A 120 20.54 -0.70 11.54
C LEU A 120 19.65 0.37 12.16
N LEU A 121 19.26 1.39 11.39
CA LEU A 121 18.29 2.40 11.82
C LEU A 121 16.96 1.74 12.24
N LEU A 122 16.42 0.86 11.39
CA LEU A 122 15.16 0.16 11.67
C LEU A 122 15.26 -0.81 12.86
N LEU A 123 16.39 -1.51 12.99
CA LEU A 123 16.67 -2.34 14.16
C LEU A 123 16.74 -1.50 15.45
N GLY A 124 17.29 -0.29 15.37
CA GLY A 124 17.28 0.68 16.47
C GLY A 124 15.87 1.01 16.95
N HIS A 125 14.93 1.27 16.03
CA HIS A 125 13.52 1.48 16.38
C HIS A 125 12.87 0.22 16.96
N CYS A 126 13.16 -0.97 16.42
CA CYS A 126 12.65 -2.23 16.95
C CYS A 126 13.12 -2.44 18.40
N VAL A 127 14.42 -2.28 18.67
CA VAL A 127 14.99 -2.42 20.01
C VAL A 127 14.44 -1.36 20.95
N GLY A 128 14.38 -0.09 20.53
CA GLY A 128 13.87 1.00 21.36
C GLY A 128 12.42 0.77 21.82
N LEU A 129 11.52 0.44 20.88
CA LEU A 129 10.12 0.17 21.21
C LEU A 129 9.93 -1.14 21.98
N TYR A 130 10.73 -2.18 21.70
CA TYR A 130 10.76 -3.39 22.52
C TYR A 130 11.15 -3.07 23.97
N MET A 131 12.22 -2.32 24.20
CA MET A 131 12.69 -1.98 25.54
C MET A 131 11.66 -1.14 26.31
N VAL A 132 10.98 -0.19 25.66
CA VAL A 132 9.89 0.57 26.29
C VAL A 132 8.68 -0.30 26.59
N SER A 133 8.38 -1.29 25.75
CA SER A 133 7.26 -2.22 26.00
C SER A 133 7.45 -3.05 27.27
N LEU A 134 8.70 -3.35 27.66
CA LEU A 134 9.01 -4.07 28.90
C LEU A 134 8.61 -3.29 30.17
N LEU A 135 8.43 -1.97 30.08
CA LEU A 135 7.96 -1.15 31.19
C LEU A 135 6.46 -1.32 31.46
N GLY A 136 5.71 -1.92 30.52
CA GLY A 136 4.27 -2.15 30.65
C GLY A 136 3.42 -0.86 30.64
N GLN A 137 3.97 0.26 30.16
CA GLN A 137 3.29 1.57 30.13
C GLN A 137 2.88 1.92 28.68
N PRO A 138 1.59 1.81 28.32
CA PRO A 138 1.14 2.00 26.94
C PRO A 138 1.36 3.43 26.43
N TRP A 139 1.23 4.45 27.28
CA TRP A 139 1.47 5.84 26.90
C TRP A 139 2.92 6.13 26.51
N LEU A 140 3.89 5.47 27.15
CA LEU A 140 5.31 5.59 26.76
C LEU A 140 5.56 4.93 25.40
N CYS A 141 4.95 3.78 25.15
CA CYS A 141 5.03 3.08 23.86
C CYS A 141 4.45 3.95 22.74
N LEU A 142 3.26 4.52 22.96
CA LEU A 142 2.62 5.41 22.00
C LEU A 142 3.42 6.70 21.80
N GLY A 143 3.90 7.32 22.88
CA GLY A 143 4.71 8.53 22.81
C GLY A 143 6.00 8.34 22.01
N LEU A 144 6.74 7.25 22.27
CA LEU A 144 7.96 6.92 21.51
C LEU A 144 7.65 6.58 20.05
N GLY A 145 6.55 5.84 19.79
CA GLY A 145 6.08 5.53 18.44
C GLY A 145 5.77 6.79 17.64
N LEU A 146 4.99 7.71 18.21
CA LEU A 146 4.65 8.99 17.58
C LEU A 146 5.88 9.88 17.38
N ALA A 147 6.78 9.95 18.36
CA ALA A 147 8.04 10.69 18.22
C ALA A 147 8.92 10.12 17.09
N SER A 148 8.96 8.79 16.96
CA SER A 148 9.68 8.11 15.88
C SER A 148 9.03 8.37 14.51
N LEU A 149 7.70 8.39 14.42
CA LEU A 149 7.01 8.77 13.17
C LEU A 149 7.28 10.22 12.80
N ALA A 150 7.26 11.13 13.78
CA ALA A 150 7.55 12.54 13.57
C ALA A 150 8.98 12.77 13.09
N SER A 151 9.96 11.99 13.58
CA SER A 151 11.36 12.12 13.14
C SER A 151 11.55 11.86 11.64
N PHE A 152 10.72 11.01 11.02
CA PHE A 152 10.76 10.74 9.58
C PHE A 152 10.05 11.79 8.71
N LYS A 153 9.48 12.83 9.32
CA LYS A 153 8.75 13.90 8.61
C LYS A 153 9.27 15.30 8.91
N LEU A 154 10.12 15.47 9.91
CA LEU A 154 10.59 16.77 10.35
C LEU A 154 12.10 16.95 10.09
N ASP A 155 12.47 18.09 9.52
CA ASP A 155 13.86 18.51 9.45
C ASP A 155 14.37 19.02 10.80
N PRO A 156 15.66 18.78 11.13
CA PRO A 156 16.70 18.15 10.30
C PRO A 156 16.75 16.61 10.39
N LEU A 157 15.83 15.99 11.14
CA LEU A 157 15.88 14.55 11.47
C LEU A 157 15.66 13.67 10.24
N ILE A 158 14.73 14.02 9.36
CA ILE A 158 14.50 13.28 8.11
C ILE A 158 15.76 13.28 7.23
N SER A 159 16.38 14.45 7.05
CA SER A 159 17.60 14.61 6.24
C SER A 159 18.79 13.83 6.80
N TRP A 160 18.92 13.76 8.12
CA TRP A 160 19.95 12.93 8.75
C TRP A 160 19.67 11.42 8.57
N GLN A 161 18.41 11.00 8.73
CA GLN A 161 18.04 9.59 8.65
C GLN A 161 18.06 9.06 7.20
N SER A 162 17.68 9.86 6.22
CA SER A 162 17.75 9.49 4.80
C SER A 162 19.18 9.27 4.33
N GLY A 163 20.16 9.92 4.98
CA GLY A 163 21.59 9.72 4.74
C GLY A 163 22.11 8.31 5.05
N PHE A 164 21.36 7.48 5.78
CA PHE A 164 21.71 6.07 5.99
C PHE A 164 21.36 5.15 4.81
N VAL A 165 20.67 5.66 3.79
CA VAL A 165 20.31 4.87 2.61
C VAL A 165 21.46 4.94 1.60
N THR A 166 22.01 3.80 1.21
CA THR A 166 23.23 3.74 0.37
C THR A 166 22.96 3.63 -1.14
N GLY A 167 21.69 3.52 -1.55
CA GLY A 167 21.29 3.48 -2.96
C GLY A 167 21.09 4.88 -3.54
N THR A 168 21.02 4.97 -4.88
CA THR A 168 20.52 6.14 -5.62
C THR A 168 19.60 5.65 -6.73
N PHE A 169 18.32 5.45 -6.43
CA PHE A 169 17.30 5.08 -7.41
C PHE A 169 16.01 5.85 -7.14
N ASP A 170 15.19 6.03 -8.16
CA ASP A 170 14.07 6.99 -8.13
C ASP A 170 13.01 6.70 -7.04
N LEU A 171 12.84 5.44 -6.63
CA LEU A 171 11.89 5.05 -5.57
C LEU A 171 12.46 5.06 -4.15
N GLN A 172 13.71 5.47 -3.97
CA GLN A 172 14.39 5.37 -2.69
C GLN A 172 13.69 6.15 -1.58
N GLU A 173 13.28 7.39 -1.85
CA GLU A 173 12.55 8.22 -0.88
C GLU A 173 11.26 7.55 -0.40
N VAL A 174 10.66 6.77 -1.28
CA VAL A 174 9.32 6.23 -1.14
C VAL A 174 9.39 4.92 -0.38
N LEU A 175 10.38 4.08 -0.72
CA LEU A 175 10.77 2.94 0.10
C LEU A 175 11.27 3.38 1.48
N PHE A 176 11.95 4.52 1.59
CA PHE A 176 12.40 5.05 2.88
C PHE A 176 11.20 5.41 3.75
N HIS A 177 10.24 6.16 3.23
CA HIS A 177 9.02 6.53 3.96
C HIS A 177 8.13 5.34 4.29
N GLY A 178 7.88 4.45 3.31
CA GLY A 178 7.08 3.24 3.52
C GLY A 178 7.75 2.29 4.52
N GLY A 179 9.02 1.98 4.32
CA GLY A 179 9.77 1.05 5.19
C GLY A 179 9.96 1.58 6.61
N SER A 180 10.23 2.87 6.79
CA SER A 180 10.46 3.47 8.12
C SER A 180 9.15 3.71 8.87
N GLY A 181 8.15 4.30 8.19
CA GLY A 181 6.82 4.56 8.74
C GLY A 181 6.11 3.27 9.16
N PHE A 182 6.02 2.28 8.26
CA PHE A 182 5.39 1.00 8.59
C PHE A 182 6.19 0.18 9.59
N THR A 183 7.52 0.35 9.67
CA THR A 183 8.31 -0.25 10.74
C THR A 183 7.87 0.27 12.11
N VAL A 184 7.79 1.59 12.27
CA VAL A 184 7.40 2.19 13.55
C VAL A 184 5.96 1.86 13.91
N LEU A 185 5.04 1.85 12.94
CA LEU A 185 3.65 1.46 13.21
C LEU A 185 3.55 0.01 13.70
N ARG A 186 4.30 -0.93 13.09
CA ARG A 186 4.38 -2.33 13.56
C ARG A 186 5.04 -2.44 14.92
N CYS A 187 6.16 -1.75 15.15
CA CYS A 187 6.80 -1.74 16.47
C CYS A 187 5.89 -1.17 17.56
N THR A 188 5.11 -0.14 17.25
CA THR A 188 4.13 0.45 18.17
C THR A 188 2.97 -0.52 18.42
N SER A 189 2.47 -1.20 17.39
CA SER A 189 1.46 -2.28 17.51
C SER A 189 1.94 -3.35 18.48
N PHE A 190 3.15 -3.87 18.27
CA PHE A 190 3.78 -4.85 19.16
C PHE A 190 3.86 -4.35 20.61
N ALA A 191 4.34 -3.13 20.81
CA ALA A 191 4.56 -2.59 22.15
C ALA A 191 3.26 -2.40 22.94
N LEU A 192 2.22 -1.85 22.28
CA LEU A 192 0.90 -1.65 22.88
C LEU A 192 0.20 -3.00 23.17
N GLU A 193 0.25 -3.95 22.22
CA GLU A 193 -0.38 -5.27 22.39
C GLU A 193 0.34 -6.11 23.47
N SER A 194 1.66 -5.96 23.60
CA SER A 194 2.43 -6.57 24.69
C SER A 194 2.03 -6.00 26.06
N CYS A 195 1.76 -4.69 26.14
CA CYS A 195 1.29 -4.05 27.38
C CYS A 195 -0.16 -4.46 27.73
N ALA A 196 -1.02 -4.64 26.73
CA ALA A 196 -2.41 -5.06 26.92
C ALA A 196 -2.56 -6.53 27.37
N HIS A 197 -1.56 -7.37 27.08
CA HIS A 197 -1.56 -8.79 27.39
C HIS A 197 -0.32 -9.22 28.18
N PRO A 198 -0.16 -8.76 29.44
CA PRO A 198 1.05 -9.02 30.24
C PRO A 198 1.31 -10.50 30.51
N ASP A 199 0.28 -11.36 30.43
CA ASP A 199 0.42 -12.81 30.55
C ASP A 199 1.15 -13.45 29.36
N ARG A 200 1.17 -12.78 28.20
CA ARG A 200 1.86 -13.25 26.99
C ARG A 200 3.25 -12.64 26.93
N ARG A 201 4.28 -13.48 27.08
CA ARG A 201 5.67 -13.05 26.96
C ARG A 201 6.11 -13.10 25.51
N TYR A 202 6.09 -11.96 24.84
CA TYR A 202 6.62 -11.81 23.49
C TYR A 202 8.10 -11.41 23.53
N SER A 203 8.89 -11.99 22.63
CA SER A 203 10.32 -11.74 22.56
C SER A 203 10.68 -10.72 21.48
N LEU A 204 11.88 -10.14 21.55
CA LEU A 204 12.41 -9.30 20.46
C LEU A 204 12.43 -10.06 19.12
N ALA A 205 12.66 -11.38 19.15
CA ALA A 205 12.59 -12.21 17.95
C ALA A 205 11.21 -12.19 17.29
N ASP A 206 10.12 -12.11 18.07
CA ASP A 206 8.77 -12.06 17.54
C ASP A 206 8.47 -10.70 16.88
N LEU A 207 8.98 -9.62 17.46
CA LEU A 207 8.97 -8.30 16.84
C LEU A 207 9.76 -8.29 15.52
N LEU A 208 10.96 -8.89 15.48
CA LEU A 208 11.75 -8.94 14.26
C LEU A 208 11.06 -9.74 13.14
N LYS A 209 10.43 -10.88 13.46
CA LYS A 209 9.64 -11.66 12.48
C LYS A 209 8.48 -10.84 11.91
N TYR A 210 7.81 -10.08 12.76
CA TYR A 210 6.70 -9.22 12.38
C TYR A 210 7.16 -8.04 11.52
N ASN A 211 8.23 -7.36 11.92
CA ASN A 211 8.71 -6.17 11.25
C ASN A 211 9.38 -6.48 9.90
N PHE A 212 10.13 -7.58 9.80
CA PHE A 212 10.84 -7.95 8.57
C PHE A 212 10.05 -8.91 7.67
N TYR A 213 8.72 -9.00 7.85
CA TYR A 213 7.87 -9.69 6.89
C TYR A 213 7.77 -8.88 5.58
N LEU A 214 8.52 -9.30 4.55
CA LEU A 214 8.72 -8.53 3.31
C LEU A 214 7.42 -8.06 2.62
N PRO A 215 6.36 -8.90 2.47
CA PRO A 215 5.15 -8.47 1.77
C PRO A 215 4.48 -7.23 2.39
N PHE A 216 4.58 -7.05 3.71
CA PHE A 216 4.02 -5.86 4.39
C PHE A 216 5.07 -4.84 4.80
N PHE A 217 6.29 -4.96 4.28
CA PHE A 217 7.40 -4.13 4.71
C PHE A 217 7.34 -2.72 4.11
N PHE A 218 7.31 -2.62 2.78
CA PHE A 218 7.37 -1.33 2.07
C PHE A 218 5.98 -0.75 1.76
N PHE A 219 5.05 -1.58 1.27
CA PHE A 219 3.77 -1.13 0.68
C PHE A 219 2.58 -2.06 0.96
N GLY A 220 2.47 -2.59 2.18
CA GLY A 220 1.37 -3.49 2.54
C GLY A 220 0.41 -2.92 3.56
N PRO A 221 -0.79 -3.51 3.68
CA PRO A 221 -1.70 -3.15 4.74
C PRO A 221 -1.11 -3.50 6.10
N ILE A 222 -1.33 -2.64 7.09
CA ILE A 222 -0.89 -2.90 8.46
C ILE A 222 -1.79 -3.98 9.05
N MET A 223 -1.18 -5.08 9.48
CA MET A 223 -1.83 -6.12 10.27
C MET A 223 -1.33 -6.01 11.70
N THR A 224 -2.22 -6.02 12.70
CA THR A 224 -1.83 -5.95 14.12
C THR A 224 -0.95 -7.13 14.54
N PHE A 225 -0.14 -6.94 15.58
CA PHE A 225 0.87 -7.90 16.00
C PHE A 225 0.25 -9.23 16.45
N ASP A 226 -0.79 -9.21 17.30
CA ASP A 226 -1.45 -10.44 17.77
C ASP A 226 -1.99 -11.26 16.59
N ARG A 227 -2.57 -10.59 15.59
CA ARG A 227 -3.14 -11.24 14.40
C ARG A 227 -2.03 -11.84 13.52
N PHE A 228 -0.90 -11.16 13.39
CA PHE A 228 0.27 -11.71 12.69
C PHE A 228 0.86 -12.90 13.45
N HIS A 229 1.13 -12.72 14.75
CA HIS A 229 1.75 -13.72 15.60
C HIS A 229 0.92 -15.01 15.70
N ALA A 230 -0.41 -14.89 15.85
CA ALA A 230 -1.31 -16.05 15.91
C ALA A 230 -1.31 -16.91 14.64
N GLN A 231 -1.03 -16.31 13.47
CA GLN A 231 -1.01 -17.01 12.18
C GLN A 231 0.38 -17.53 11.82
N VAL A 232 1.42 -16.74 12.05
CA VAL A 232 2.80 -17.11 11.71
C VAL A 232 3.34 -18.22 12.61
N SER A 233 2.88 -18.28 13.87
CA SER A 233 3.30 -19.27 14.87
C SER A 233 2.64 -20.64 14.70
N GLN A 234 1.71 -20.79 13.73
CA GLN A 234 1.16 -22.11 13.38
C GLN A 234 2.23 -22.95 12.68
N VAL A 235 2.49 -24.16 13.17
CA VAL A 235 3.54 -25.05 12.64
C VAL A 235 3.10 -25.66 11.29
N GLU A 236 1.85 -26.10 11.19
CA GLU A 236 1.28 -26.73 10.00
C GLU A 236 0.03 -25.95 9.53
N PRO A 237 0.22 -24.86 8.77
CA PRO A 237 -0.91 -24.09 8.28
C PRO A 237 -1.68 -24.87 7.21
N VAL A 238 -2.99 -25.04 7.43
CA VAL A 238 -3.88 -25.69 6.46
C VAL A 238 -4.39 -24.65 5.48
N ARG A 239 -4.18 -24.87 4.18
CA ARG A 239 -4.72 -24.02 3.13
C ARG A 239 -6.23 -24.24 3.02
N ARG A 240 -7.00 -23.16 2.95
CA ARG A 240 -8.47 -23.26 2.80
C ARG A 240 -8.83 -23.77 1.40
N GLU A 241 -9.93 -24.49 1.30
CA GLU A 241 -10.45 -24.92 0.00
C GLU A 241 -10.75 -23.71 -0.91
N GLY A 242 -10.38 -23.85 -2.20
CA GLY A 242 -10.51 -22.79 -3.19
C GLY A 242 -9.58 -21.58 -2.99
N GLU A 243 -8.68 -21.59 -1.99
CA GLU A 243 -7.77 -20.47 -1.74
C GLU A 243 -6.80 -20.23 -2.90
N LEU A 244 -6.27 -21.28 -3.52
CA LEU A 244 -5.39 -21.13 -4.69
C LEU A 244 -6.12 -20.49 -5.89
N TRP A 245 -7.41 -20.82 -6.08
CA TRP A 245 -8.21 -20.15 -7.09
C TRP A 245 -8.40 -18.66 -6.75
N ARG A 246 -8.67 -18.32 -5.48
CA ARG A 246 -8.76 -16.93 -5.02
C ARG A 246 -7.45 -16.15 -5.23
N ILE A 247 -6.31 -16.77 -4.94
CA ILE A 247 -4.97 -16.20 -5.20
C ILE A 247 -4.80 -15.91 -6.70
N ARG A 248 -5.11 -16.87 -7.57
CA ARG A 248 -5.02 -16.69 -9.03
C ARG A 248 -5.99 -15.61 -9.54
N ALA A 249 -7.22 -15.62 -9.06
CA ALA A 249 -8.23 -14.62 -9.42
C ALA A 249 -7.80 -13.21 -8.99
N GLN A 250 -7.26 -13.06 -7.77
CA GLN A 250 -6.74 -11.78 -7.28
C GLN A 250 -5.54 -11.31 -8.11
N ALA A 251 -4.59 -12.20 -8.42
CA ALA A 251 -3.44 -11.85 -9.27
C ALA A 251 -3.89 -11.41 -10.67
N GLY A 252 -4.83 -12.14 -11.28
CA GLY A 252 -5.43 -11.78 -12.56
C GLY A 252 -6.15 -10.43 -12.50
N LEU A 253 -6.94 -10.18 -11.45
CA LEU A 253 -7.61 -8.91 -11.23
C LEU A 253 -6.62 -7.75 -11.10
N SER A 254 -5.53 -7.93 -10.35
CA SER A 254 -4.47 -6.93 -10.24
C SER A 254 -3.82 -6.62 -11.59
N VAL A 255 -3.53 -7.62 -12.42
CA VAL A 255 -2.97 -7.41 -13.78
C VAL A 255 -3.97 -6.68 -14.68
N VAL A 256 -5.24 -7.08 -14.68
CA VAL A 256 -6.29 -6.41 -15.46
C VAL A 256 -6.45 -4.96 -15.02
N ALA A 257 -6.45 -4.69 -13.71
CA ALA A 257 -6.53 -3.33 -13.18
C ALA A 257 -5.32 -2.48 -13.56
N ILE A 258 -4.10 -3.03 -13.51
CA ILE A 258 -2.87 -2.33 -13.95
C ILE A 258 -3.01 -1.90 -15.41
N VAL A 259 -3.41 -2.82 -16.30
CA VAL A 259 -3.60 -2.53 -17.73
C VAL A 259 -4.73 -1.54 -17.97
N ALA A 260 -5.85 -1.67 -17.25
CA ALA A 260 -7.00 -0.77 -17.39
C ALA A 260 -6.66 0.67 -17.02
N VAL A 261 -5.93 0.88 -15.93
CA VAL A 261 -5.47 2.21 -15.51
C VAL A 261 -4.43 2.77 -16.49
N ASP A 262 -3.52 1.94 -16.98
CA ASP A 262 -2.55 2.36 -18.00
C ASP A 262 -3.25 2.88 -19.26
N ILE A 263 -4.25 2.13 -19.76
CA ILE A 263 -5.11 2.58 -20.86
C ILE A 263 -5.83 3.88 -20.49
N PHE A 264 -6.39 3.98 -19.29
CA PHE A 264 -7.08 5.17 -18.82
C PHE A 264 -6.18 6.43 -18.87
N PHE A 265 -4.91 6.32 -18.48
CA PHE A 265 -3.95 7.43 -18.53
C PHE A 265 -3.55 7.87 -19.95
N HIS A 266 -3.83 7.09 -20.99
CA HIS A 266 -3.68 7.55 -22.38
C HIS A 266 -4.78 8.54 -22.81
N PHE A 267 -5.87 8.62 -22.05
CA PHE A 267 -7.03 9.46 -22.37
C PHE A 267 -7.23 10.58 -21.35
N PHE A 268 -6.99 10.31 -20.08
CA PHE A 268 -7.31 11.22 -18.98
C PHE A 268 -6.04 11.61 -18.22
N TYR A 269 -5.66 12.90 -18.30
CA TYR A 269 -4.46 13.43 -17.67
C TYR A 269 -4.72 13.94 -16.26
N ILE A 270 -5.30 13.06 -15.43
CA ILE A 270 -5.92 13.43 -14.15
C ILE A 270 -4.92 13.91 -13.10
N LEU A 271 -3.66 13.49 -13.20
CA LEU A 271 -2.59 13.82 -12.28
C LEU A 271 -1.73 14.97 -12.81
N THR A 272 -1.65 15.08 -14.14
CA THR A 272 -0.94 16.18 -14.77
C THR A 272 -1.76 17.49 -14.74
N ILE A 273 -3.08 17.47 -14.96
CA ILE A 273 -3.90 18.70 -15.00
C ILE A 273 -3.72 19.59 -13.75
N PRO A 274 -3.75 19.05 -12.51
CA PRO A 274 -3.52 19.84 -11.29
C PRO A 274 -2.17 20.55 -11.21
N SER A 275 -1.15 20.12 -11.96
CA SER A 275 0.17 20.78 -12.00
C SER A 275 0.14 22.17 -12.66
N ASP A 276 -0.87 22.45 -13.49
CA ASP A 276 -1.11 23.77 -14.08
C ASP A 276 -2.42 24.37 -13.52
N LEU A 277 -2.35 24.92 -12.30
CA LEU A 277 -3.51 25.51 -11.63
C LEU A 277 -4.19 26.62 -12.44
N LYS A 278 -3.45 27.34 -13.31
CA LYS A 278 -4.04 28.38 -14.18
C LYS A 278 -4.94 27.76 -15.25
N PHE A 279 -4.58 26.57 -15.75
CA PHE A 279 -5.40 25.81 -16.67
C PHE A 279 -6.58 25.16 -15.94
N ALA A 280 -6.32 24.48 -14.82
CA ALA A 280 -7.36 23.83 -14.03
C ALA A 280 -8.48 24.80 -13.61
N ASN A 281 -8.13 26.01 -13.15
CA ASN A 281 -9.12 27.02 -12.73
C ASN A 281 -9.98 27.60 -13.87
N ARG A 282 -9.67 27.29 -15.14
CA ARG A 282 -10.46 27.72 -16.30
C ARG A 282 -11.33 26.61 -16.88
N LEU A 283 -11.21 25.40 -16.34
CA LEU A 283 -12.01 24.27 -16.79
C LEU A 283 -13.46 24.44 -16.35
N PRO A 284 -14.42 23.94 -17.14
CA PRO A 284 -15.82 23.92 -16.72
C PRO A 284 -16.01 23.01 -15.50
N ASP A 285 -17.03 23.30 -14.68
CA ASP A 285 -17.34 22.56 -13.46
C ASP A 285 -17.50 21.05 -13.69
N SER A 286 -18.04 20.65 -14.85
CA SER A 286 -18.18 19.24 -15.22
C SER A 286 -16.83 18.53 -15.40
N ALA A 287 -15.84 19.21 -16.00
CA ALA A 287 -14.50 18.67 -16.16
C ALA A 287 -13.76 18.63 -14.82
N LEU A 288 -13.94 19.63 -13.96
CA LEU A 288 -13.40 19.64 -12.60
C LEU A 288 -14.00 18.53 -11.73
N ALA A 289 -15.32 18.31 -11.81
CA ALA A 289 -15.98 17.20 -11.14
C ALA A 289 -15.46 15.85 -11.64
N GLY A 290 -15.30 15.70 -12.96
CA GLY A 290 -14.70 14.51 -13.56
C GLY A 290 -13.27 14.28 -13.11
N LEU A 291 -12.46 15.34 -13.05
CA LEU A 291 -11.08 15.32 -12.57
C LEU A 291 -11.00 14.84 -11.12
N ALA A 292 -11.79 15.45 -10.22
CA ALA A 292 -11.82 15.11 -8.81
C ALA A 292 -12.31 13.67 -8.58
N TYR A 293 -13.40 13.27 -9.24
CA TYR A 293 -13.93 11.91 -9.14
C TYR A 293 -12.92 10.87 -9.65
N SER A 294 -12.28 11.13 -10.79
CA SER A 294 -11.31 10.20 -11.37
C SER A 294 -10.06 10.05 -10.50
N ASN A 295 -9.56 11.13 -9.90
CA ASN A 295 -8.48 11.07 -8.91
C ASN A 295 -8.85 10.18 -7.72
N LEU A 296 -10.04 10.39 -7.15
CA LEU A 296 -10.51 9.62 -6.00
C LEU A 296 -10.63 8.11 -6.30
N VAL A 297 -11.17 7.76 -7.47
CA VAL A 297 -11.28 6.36 -7.90
C VAL A 297 -9.89 5.78 -8.19
N TYR A 298 -9.01 6.55 -8.84
CA TYR A 298 -7.65 6.13 -9.13
C TYR A 298 -6.86 5.84 -7.84
N ASP A 299 -6.91 6.72 -6.84
CA ASP A 299 -6.24 6.51 -5.55
C ASP A 299 -6.69 5.21 -4.87
N TRP A 300 -7.99 4.91 -4.94
CA TRP A 300 -8.52 3.63 -4.46
C TRP A 300 -7.99 2.44 -5.28
N VAL A 301 -8.02 2.51 -6.61
CA VAL A 301 -7.50 1.43 -7.48
C VAL A 301 -6.02 1.19 -7.22
N LYS A 302 -5.24 2.26 -7.07
CA LYS A 302 -3.82 2.22 -6.76
C LYS A 302 -3.57 1.44 -5.47
N ALA A 303 -4.24 1.81 -4.38
CA ALA A 303 -4.14 1.10 -3.11
C ALA A 303 -4.60 -0.37 -3.23
N ALA A 304 -5.72 -0.62 -3.92
CA ALA A 304 -6.26 -1.96 -4.11
C ALA A 304 -5.30 -2.89 -4.89
N VAL A 305 -4.61 -2.37 -5.90
CA VAL A 305 -3.60 -3.11 -6.67
C VAL A 305 -2.35 -3.36 -5.85
N LEU A 306 -1.79 -2.33 -5.21
CA LEU A 306 -0.60 -2.46 -4.35
C LEU A 306 -0.81 -3.51 -3.26
N PHE A 307 -1.91 -3.37 -2.50
CA PHE A 307 -2.26 -4.34 -1.46
C PHE A 307 -2.63 -5.69 -2.06
N GLY A 308 -3.31 -5.73 -3.20
CA GLY A 308 -3.68 -6.97 -3.88
C GLY A 308 -2.47 -7.85 -4.23
N VAL A 309 -1.39 -7.25 -4.73
CA VAL A 309 -0.15 -7.96 -5.08
C VAL A 309 0.51 -8.55 -3.84
N VAL A 310 0.75 -7.75 -2.80
CA VAL A 310 1.42 -8.25 -1.58
C VAL A 310 0.54 -9.20 -0.77
N ASN A 311 -0.78 -9.00 -0.76
CA ASN A 311 -1.74 -9.91 -0.13
C ASN A 311 -1.79 -11.26 -0.83
N THR A 312 -1.55 -11.30 -2.14
CA THR A 312 -1.43 -12.56 -2.89
C THR A 312 -0.21 -13.35 -2.41
N VAL A 313 0.91 -12.68 -2.18
CA VAL A 313 2.12 -13.30 -1.58
C VAL A 313 1.85 -13.76 -0.15
N ALA A 314 1.17 -12.94 0.65
CA ALA A 314 0.84 -13.30 2.04
C ALA A 314 -0.07 -14.53 2.15
N ARG A 315 -1.03 -14.69 1.23
CA ARG A 315 -1.87 -15.90 1.17
C ARG A 315 -1.09 -17.13 0.69
N LEU A 316 -0.07 -16.97 -0.16
CA LEU A 316 0.84 -18.06 -0.50
C LEU A 316 1.62 -18.54 0.73
N ASP A 317 1.94 -17.62 1.65
CA ASP A 317 2.55 -17.90 2.97
C ASP A 317 1.57 -18.41 4.03
N HIS A 318 0.31 -18.64 3.66
CA HIS A 318 -0.76 -19.07 4.56
C HIS A 318 -1.14 -18.04 5.64
N LEU A 319 -0.95 -16.76 5.36
CA LEU A 319 -1.48 -15.66 6.17
C LEU A 319 -2.80 -15.15 5.55
N ASP A 320 -3.71 -14.74 6.42
CA ASP A 320 -4.97 -14.08 6.10
C ASP A 320 -4.78 -12.55 6.27
N PRO A 321 -4.44 -11.82 5.20
CA PRO A 321 -4.16 -10.39 5.26
C PRO A 321 -5.39 -9.56 5.66
N PRO A 322 -5.21 -8.29 6.06
CA PRO A 322 -6.29 -7.32 6.15
C PRO A 322 -7.11 -7.27 4.85
N GLN A 323 -8.40 -6.99 5.02
CA GLN A 323 -9.34 -6.90 3.90
C GLN A 323 -8.97 -5.71 2.98
N PRO A 324 -9.24 -5.78 1.67
CA PRO A 324 -8.89 -4.72 0.74
C PRO A 324 -9.60 -3.39 1.05
N PRO A 325 -9.03 -2.28 0.57
CA PRO A 325 -9.58 -0.95 0.79
C PRO A 325 -10.99 -0.84 0.19
N LYS A 326 -11.91 -0.18 0.91
CA LYS A 326 -13.23 0.14 0.32
C LYS A 326 -13.10 1.37 -0.58
N CYS A 327 -13.80 1.35 -1.71
CA CYS A 327 -13.87 2.52 -2.59
C CYS A 327 -14.59 3.67 -1.87
N ILE A 328 -14.02 4.88 -1.90
CA ILE A 328 -14.58 6.05 -1.19
C ILE A 328 -15.98 6.37 -1.73
N THR A 329 -16.20 6.20 -3.03
CA THR A 329 -17.49 6.45 -3.68
C THR A 329 -18.56 5.41 -3.30
N ALA A 330 -18.18 4.32 -2.63
CA ALA A 330 -19.07 3.30 -2.10
C ALA A 330 -19.29 3.42 -0.58
N LEU A 331 -18.71 4.43 0.08
CA LEU A 331 -18.92 4.68 1.50
C LEU A 331 -20.26 5.39 1.71
N TYR A 332 -21.09 4.83 2.59
CA TYR A 332 -22.42 5.36 2.86
C TYR A 332 -22.44 6.49 3.91
N VAL A 333 -21.55 6.42 4.90
CA VAL A 333 -21.39 7.45 5.94
C VAL A 333 -19.91 7.75 6.19
N PHE A 334 -19.59 8.99 6.58
CA PHE A 334 -18.22 9.40 6.92
C PHE A 334 -17.60 8.60 8.07
N ALA A 335 -18.44 8.02 8.95
CA ALA A 335 -17.97 7.12 10.01
C ALA A 335 -17.45 5.77 9.48
N GLU A 336 -17.68 5.43 8.20
CA GLU A 336 -17.04 4.27 7.57
C GLU A 336 -15.59 4.60 7.20
N THR A 337 -14.70 4.57 8.17
CA THR A 337 -13.25 4.81 8.02
C THR A 337 -12.49 3.66 7.34
N HIS A 338 -13.18 2.78 6.62
CA HIS A 338 -12.63 1.56 6.02
C HIS A 338 -11.99 1.79 4.64
N PHE A 339 -11.58 3.03 4.34
CA PHE A 339 -10.82 3.34 3.14
C PHE A 339 -9.49 2.56 3.13
N ASP A 340 -8.72 2.64 4.22
CA ASP A 340 -7.66 1.67 4.52
C ASP A 340 -8.05 0.89 5.79
N ARG A 341 -8.44 -0.37 5.62
CA ARG A 341 -8.87 -1.19 6.76
C ARG A 341 -7.74 -1.57 7.69
N GLY A 342 -6.51 -1.73 7.19
CA GLY A 342 -5.38 -2.10 8.03
C GLY A 342 -5.04 -1.00 9.02
N ILE A 343 -4.96 0.25 8.53
CA ILE A 343 -4.73 1.42 9.39
C ILE A 343 -5.93 1.65 10.32
N ASN A 344 -7.16 1.51 9.83
CA ASN A 344 -8.34 1.68 10.67
C ASN A 344 -8.41 0.65 11.81
N ASP A 345 -8.17 -0.63 11.51
CA ASP A 345 -8.12 -1.70 12.50
C ASP A 345 -6.99 -1.46 13.52
N TRP A 346 -5.87 -0.87 13.09
CA TRP A 346 -4.76 -0.48 13.97
C TRP A 346 -5.10 0.72 14.87
N LEU A 347 -5.81 1.74 14.35
CA LEU A 347 -6.19 2.94 15.10
C LEU A 347 -7.32 2.69 16.11
N CYS A 348 -8.25 1.79 15.79
CA CYS A 348 -9.41 1.50 16.63
C CYS A 348 -9.15 0.43 17.70
N LYS A 349 -8.01 -0.27 17.64
CA LYS A 349 -7.56 -1.19 18.67
C LYS A 349 -6.82 -0.42 19.77
#